data_AF-A0A1Y2S6R1-F1
#
_entry.id   AF-A0A1Y2S6R1-F1
#
_cell.length_a   1.000
_cell.length_b   1.000
_cell.length_c   1.000
_cell.angle_alpha   90.00
_cell.angle_beta   90.00
_cell.angle_gamma   90.00
#
_symmetry.space_group_name_H-M   'P 1'
#
loop_
_entity.id
_entity.type
_entity.pdbx_description
1 polymer ?
#
loop_
_entity_poly.entity_id
_entity_poly.type
_entity_poly.pdbx_seq_one_letter_code
_entity_poly.pdbx_strand_id
1 'polypeptide(L)'
;MDKWICTKCGKTEISQDTEYCEECSEKPFNKIGGWLYLPATGLILAVIFIIYQFKVAAEVASRVAYYSTLQNIVIFTMVANIILLLLVFHTAILFFNKLKQAPSFCILLCLSNVIIQGIMVFLVTNRLGYSISYDTLLPALQAIATAAIWIPYFMVSVRVKRTFVN
;
A
#
# COMPACT_ATOMS: atom_id res chain seq x y z
N MET A 1 35.11 -22.88 14.39
CA MET A 1 34.29 -21.67 14.61
C MET A 1 34.43 -20.83 13.37
N ASP A 2 33.41 -20.83 12.52
CA ASP A 2 33.44 -20.05 11.28
C ASP A 2 33.28 -18.57 11.63
N LYS A 3 34.30 -17.79 11.30
CA LYS A 3 34.31 -16.34 11.53
C LYS A 3 33.40 -15.69 10.49
N TRP A 4 32.29 -15.12 10.93
CA TRP A 4 31.41 -14.32 10.08
C TRP A 4 32.07 -12.97 9.82
N ILE A 5 32.28 -12.67 8.55
CA ILE A 5 32.98 -11.46 8.10
C ILE A 5 31.95 -10.57 7.41
N CYS A 6 32.00 -9.27 7.71
CA CYS A 6 31.15 -8.26 7.11
C CYS A 6 31.08 -8.41 5.58
N THR A 7 29.89 -8.67 5.03
CA THR A 7 29.71 -8.96 3.58
C THR A 7 30.08 -7.77 2.69
N LYS A 8 30.05 -6.55 3.24
CA LYS A 8 30.30 -5.31 2.49
C LYS A 8 31.77 -4.88 2.51
N CYS A 9 32.47 -5.18 3.58
CA CYS A 9 33.80 -4.65 3.86
C CYS A 9 34.88 -5.74 3.92
N GLY A 10 34.49 -7.00 4.15
CA GLY A 10 35.34 -8.18 4.09
C GLY A 10 36.50 -8.20 5.10
N LYS A 11 36.52 -7.24 6.04
CA LYS A 11 37.69 -6.98 6.91
C LYS A 11 37.37 -7.08 8.39
N THR A 12 36.11 -6.91 8.79
CA THR A 12 35.69 -6.91 10.20
C THR A 12 34.91 -8.18 10.52
N GLU A 13 35.31 -8.84 11.61
CA GLU A 13 34.56 -9.94 12.21
C GLU A 13 33.28 -9.36 12.85
N ILE A 14 32.15 -9.97 12.54
CA ILE A 14 30.80 -9.58 12.97
C ILE A 14 30.16 -10.74 13.72
N SER A 15 29.20 -10.45 14.60
CA SER A 15 28.43 -11.52 15.25
C SER A 15 27.59 -12.25 14.20
N GLN A 16 27.36 -13.54 14.38
CA GLN A 16 26.59 -14.38 13.46
C GLN A 16 25.16 -13.84 13.20
N ASP A 17 24.66 -12.98 14.08
CA ASP A 17 23.33 -12.38 14.05
C ASP A 17 23.27 -11.11 13.18
N THR A 18 24.42 -10.61 12.72
CA THR A 18 24.53 -9.32 12.01
C THR A 18 25.25 -9.48 10.68
N GLU A 19 24.64 -9.05 9.57
CA GLU A 19 25.27 -9.13 8.23
C GLU A 19 26.33 -8.03 7.97
N TYR A 20 26.31 -6.95 8.75
CA TYR A 20 27.11 -5.75 8.47
C TYR A 20 27.79 -5.22 9.72
N CYS A 21 29.00 -4.66 9.54
CA CYS A 21 29.74 -3.95 10.57
C CYS A 21 29.01 -2.65 11.01
N GLU A 22 29.24 -2.15 12.23
CA GLU A 22 28.60 -0.91 12.73
C GLU A 22 28.81 0.29 11.78
N GLU A 23 30.05 0.51 11.32
CA GLU A 23 30.36 1.56 10.32
C GLU A 23 29.66 1.36 8.97
N CYS A 24 29.43 0.10 8.59
CA CYS A 24 28.80 -0.30 7.33
C CYS A 24 27.28 -0.16 7.40
N SER A 25 26.74 -0.34 8.61
CA SER A 25 25.33 -0.31 8.99
C SER A 25 24.80 1.12 9.04
N GLU A 26 25.63 2.10 9.43
CA GLU A 26 25.25 3.52 9.51
C GLU A 26 25.14 4.22 8.15
N LYS A 27 25.75 3.67 7.09
CA LYS A 27 25.67 4.30 5.77
C LYS A 27 24.25 4.14 5.19
N PRO A 28 23.62 5.23 4.73
CA PRO A 28 22.29 5.17 4.13
C PRO A 28 22.29 4.20 2.94
N PHE A 29 21.22 3.42 2.81
CA PHE A 29 21.12 2.46 1.72
C PHE A 29 20.86 3.20 0.40
N ASN A 30 21.88 3.33 -0.44
CA ASN A 30 21.78 3.98 -1.74
C ASN A 30 20.87 3.24 -2.75
N LYS A 31 20.44 2.00 -2.47
CA LYS A 31 19.57 1.22 -3.36
C LYS A 31 18.33 0.71 -2.61
N ILE A 32 17.17 0.77 -3.27
CA ILE A 32 15.95 0.06 -2.84
C ILE A 32 16.25 -1.43 -3.02
N GLY A 33 16.26 -2.20 -1.92
CA GLY A 33 16.69 -3.60 -1.96
C GLY A 33 15.91 -4.50 -1.00
N GLY A 34 15.87 -5.79 -1.32
CA GLY A 34 15.22 -6.82 -0.50
C GLY A 34 13.69 -6.66 -0.46
N TRP A 35 13.11 -6.80 0.74
CA TRP A 35 11.66 -6.75 0.98
C TRP A 35 10.99 -5.42 0.60
N LEU A 36 11.75 -4.35 0.34
CA LEU A 36 11.23 -3.07 -0.14
C LEU A 36 10.74 -3.12 -1.60
N TYR A 37 11.05 -4.18 -2.36
CA TYR A 37 10.49 -4.41 -3.70
C TYR A 37 9.01 -4.82 -3.68
N LEU A 38 8.56 -5.53 -2.65
CA LEU A 38 7.15 -5.92 -2.54
C LEU A 38 6.21 -4.71 -2.46
N PRO A 39 6.43 -3.68 -1.60
CA PRO A 39 5.58 -2.51 -1.60
C PRO A 39 5.73 -1.67 -2.88
N ALA A 40 6.92 -1.63 -3.49
CA ALA A 40 7.12 -0.95 -4.77
C ALA A 40 6.31 -1.58 -5.91
N THR A 41 6.33 -2.91 -6.01
CA THR A 41 5.52 -3.67 -6.97
C THR A 41 4.03 -3.58 -6.65
N GLY A 42 3.68 -3.58 -5.36
CA GLY A 42 2.31 -3.32 -4.89
C GLY A 42 1.76 -1.98 -5.34
N LEU A 43 2.56 -0.90 -5.31
CA LEU A 43 2.15 0.42 -5.81
C LEU A 43 1.87 0.40 -7.32
N ILE A 44 2.71 -0.27 -8.11
CA ILE A 44 2.49 -0.41 -9.57
C ILE A 44 1.21 -1.22 -9.84
N LEU A 45 1.03 -2.34 -9.15
CA LEU A 45 -0.17 -3.17 -9.28
C LEU A 45 -1.42 -2.38 -8.86
N ALA A 46 -1.35 -1.58 -7.80
CA ALA A 46 -2.46 -0.75 -7.35
C ALA A 46 -2.93 0.22 -8.44
N VAL A 47 -2.02 0.86 -9.18
CA VAL A 47 -2.39 1.71 -10.32
C VAL A 47 -3.18 0.93 -11.36
N ILE A 48 -2.73 -0.27 -11.73
CA ILE A 48 -3.41 -1.12 -12.73
C ILE A 48 -4.80 -1.52 -12.24
N PHE A 49 -4.93 -1.94 -10.98
CA PHE A 49 -6.20 -2.31 -10.37
C PHE A 49 -7.17 -1.13 -10.30
N ILE A 50 -6.72 0.08 -9.91
CA ILE A 50 -7.57 1.26 -9.86
C ILE A 50 -8.06 1.66 -11.26
N ILE A 51 -7.21 1.57 -12.29
CA ILE A 51 -7.62 1.83 -13.68
C ILE A 51 -8.70 0.83 -14.13
N TYR A 52 -8.55 -0.45 -13.78
CA TYR A 52 -9.56 -1.47 -14.07
C TYR A 52 -10.87 -1.18 -13.35
N GLN A 53 -10.82 -0.87 -12.06
CA GLN A 53 -12.00 -0.50 -11.25
C GLN A 53 -12.70 0.74 -11.81
N PHE A 54 -11.95 1.74 -12.26
CA PHE A 54 -12.50 2.94 -12.88
C PHE A 54 -13.24 2.61 -14.19
N LYS A 55 -12.70 1.73 -15.03
CA LYS A 55 -13.38 1.27 -16.25
C LYS A 55 -14.70 0.57 -15.94
N VAL A 56 -14.69 -0.35 -14.96
CA VAL A 56 -15.91 -1.05 -14.52
C VAL A 56 -16.93 -0.05 -13.98
N ALA A 57 -16.51 0.89 -13.13
CA ALA A 57 -17.39 1.92 -12.58
C ALA A 57 -18.00 2.81 -13.69
N ALA A 58 -17.23 3.17 -14.71
CA ALA A 58 -17.71 3.95 -15.86
C ALA A 58 -18.73 3.17 -16.71
N GLU A 59 -18.51 1.88 -16.92
CA GLU A 59 -19.47 1.04 -17.62
C GLU A 59 -20.78 0.93 -16.83
N VAL A 60 -20.72 0.70 -15.52
CA VAL A 60 -21.91 0.62 -14.66
C VAL A 60 -22.63 1.97 -14.58
N ALA A 61 -21.91 3.09 -14.53
CA ALA A 61 -22.51 4.43 -14.53
C ALA A 61 -23.45 4.66 -15.72
N SER A 62 -23.05 4.20 -16.90
CA SER A 62 -23.85 4.33 -18.12
C SER A 62 -25.17 3.55 -18.08
N ARG A 63 -25.23 2.46 -17.31
CA ARG A 63 -26.40 1.58 -17.20
C ARG A 63 -27.37 2.00 -16.10
N VAL A 64 -26.91 2.78 -15.13
CA VAL A 64 -27.61 2.99 -13.86
C VAL A 64 -28.03 4.45 -13.65
N ALA A 65 -27.84 5.31 -14.65
CA ALA A 65 -28.17 6.74 -14.64
C ALA A 65 -29.62 7.08 -14.26
N TYR A 66 -30.55 6.10 -14.29
CA TYR A 66 -31.97 6.30 -13.97
C TYR A 66 -32.32 6.02 -12.49
N TYR A 67 -31.49 5.29 -11.74
CA TYR A 67 -31.80 4.88 -10.37
C TYR A 67 -31.02 5.72 -9.34
N SER A 68 -31.72 6.64 -8.67
CA SER A 68 -31.12 7.63 -7.74
C SER A 68 -30.24 7.03 -6.63
N THR A 69 -30.62 5.87 -6.08
CA THR A 69 -29.86 5.23 -5.00
C THR A 69 -28.56 4.62 -5.49
N LEU A 70 -28.60 3.95 -6.64
CA LEU A 70 -27.41 3.35 -7.24
C LEU A 70 -26.48 4.41 -7.85
N GLN A 71 -27.04 5.50 -8.39
CA GLN A 71 -26.29 6.64 -8.90
C GLN A 71 -25.35 7.22 -7.83
N ASN A 72 -25.84 7.41 -6.59
CA ASN A 72 -25.02 7.91 -5.49
C ASN A 72 -23.84 6.99 -5.14
N ILE A 73 -24.05 5.66 -5.18
CA ILE A 73 -23.00 4.67 -4.92
C ILE A 73 -21.95 4.69 -6.03
N VAL A 74 -22.38 4.80 -7.29
CA VAL A 74 -21.47 4.88 -8.44
C VAL A 74 -20.65 6.18 -8.42
N ILE A 75 -21.28 7.32 -8.13
CA ILE A 75 -20.59 8.61 -7.98
C ILE A 75 -19.54 8.53 -6.86
N PHE A 76 -19.93 7.99 -5.69
CA PHE A 76 -18.98 7.78 -4.59
C PHE A 76 -17.81 6.88 -5.02
N THR A 77 -18.10 5.78 -5.72
CA THR A 77 -17.07 4.85 -6.22
C THR A 77 -16.10 5.55 -7.17
N MET A 78 -16.58 6.37 -8.10
CA MET A 78 -15.74 7.13 -9.01
C MET A 78 -14.84 8.13 -8.28
N VAL A 79 -15.44 8.93 -7.39
CA VAL A 79 -14.70 9.92 -6.59
C VAL A 79 -13.64 9.25 -5.72
N ALA A 80 -13.99 8.15 -5.06
CA ALA A 80 -13.06 7.37 -4.24
C ALA A 80 -11.90 6.79 -5.06
N ASN A 81 -12.16 6.26 -6.25
CA ASN A 81 -11.12 5.77 -7.15
C ASN A 81 -10.18 6.89 -7.62
N ILE A 82 -10.70 8.08 -7.94
CA ILE A 82 -9.87 9.24 -8.33
C ILE A 82 -8.97 9.67 -7.16
N ILE A 83 -9.52 9.78 -5.95
CA ILE A 83 -8.76 10.14 -4.75
C ILE A 83 -7.67 9.09 -4.48
N LEU A 84 -8.00 7.80 -4.55
CA LEU A 84 -7.02 6.72 -4.39
C LEU A 84 -5.95 6.76 -5.47
N LEU A 85 -6.31 7.01 -6.73
CA LEU A 85 -5.36 7.12 -7.83
C LEU A 85 -4.35 8.23 -7.58
N LEU A 86 -4.82 9.43 -7.21
CA LEU A 86 -3.96 10.57 -6.87
C LEU A 86 -3.05 10.24 -5.69
N LEU A 87 -3.59 9.58 -4.65
CA LEU A 87 -2.81 9.17 -3.48
C LEU A 87 -1.74 8.15 -3.86
N VAL A 88 -2.06 7.14 -4.67
CA VAL A 88 -1.09 6.15 -5.16
C VAL A 88 0.00 6.83 -5.97
N PHE A 89 -0.33 7.71 -6.92
CA PHE A 89 0.67 8.45 -7.68
C PHE A 89 1.59 9.29 -6.78
N HIS A 90 1.02 10.02 -5.84
CA HIS A 90 1.80 10.82 -4.89
C HIS A 90 2.71 9.94 -4.04
N THR A 91 2.18 8.84 -3.49
CA THR A 91 2.98 7.88 -2.71
C THR A 91 4.09 7.25 -3.54
N ALA A 92 3.85 6.92 -4.81
CA ALA A 92 4.85 6.36 -5.70
C ALA A 92 5.99 7.35 -5.95
N ILE A 93 5.67 8.62 -6.23
CA ILE A 93 6.68 9.68 -6.41
C ILE A 93 7.53 9.81 -5.14
N LEU A 94 6.91 9.89 -3.96
CA LEU A 94 7.63 9.96 -2.69
C LEU A 94 8.51 8.73 -2.46
N PHE A 95 7.99 7.55 -2.79
CA PHE A 95 8.68 6.27 -2.61
C PHE A 95 9.90 6.15 -3.52
N PHE A 96 9.77 6.47 -4.81
CA PHE A 96 10.89 6.41 -5.75
C PHE A 96 11.93 7.52 -5.50
N ASN A 97 11.49 8.68 -5.02
CA ASN A 97 12.39 9.76 -4.59
C ASN A 97 13.04 9.52 -3.22
N LYS A 98 12.69 8.42 -2.53
CA LYS A 98 13.22 8.02 -1.22
C LYS A 98 13.03 9.08 -0.14
N LEU A 99 11.94 9.82 -0.22
CA LEU A 99 11.62 10.88 0.73
C LEU A 99 11.20 10.28 2.08
N LYS A 100 11.61 10.92 3.18
CA LYS A 100 11.25 10.52 4.56
C LYS A 100 9.75 10.36 4.80
N GLN A 101 8.93 11.06 4.01
CA GLN A 101 7.47 11.01 4.09
C GLN A 101 6.85 9.77 3.43
N ALA A 102 7.57 9.09 2.53
CA ALA A 102 7.05 7.94 1.79
C ALA A 102 6.41 6.84 2.67
N PRO A 103 7.05 6.34 3.76
CA PRO A 103 6.43 5.33 4.61
C PRO A 103 5.15 5.81 5.28
N SER A 104 5.07 7.07 5.72
CA SER A 104 3.84 7.64 6.28
C SER A 104 2.71 7.68 5.26
N PHE A 105 3.02 8.03 4.01
CA PHE A 105 2.06 8.04 2.92
C PHE A 105 1.63 6.63 2.51
N CYS A 106 2.53 5.62 2.53
CA CYS A 106 2.14 4.22 2.33
C CYS A 106 1.16 3.73 3.40
N ILE A 107 1.36 4.12 4.66
CA ILE A 107 0.41 3.83 5.76
C ILE A 107 -0.92 4.54 5.52
N LEU A 108 -0.88 5.83 5.14
CA LEU A 108 -2.08 6.60 4.82
C LEU A 108 -2.86 5.97 3.67
N LEU A 109 -2.17 5.46 2.63
CA LEU A 109 -2.78 4.74 1.51
C LEU A 109 -3.49 3.46 1.97
N CYS A 110 -2.83 2.65 2.82
CA CYS A 110 -3.44 1.44 3.39
C CYS A 110 -4.71 1.77 4.20
N LEU A 111 -4.64 2.78 5.07
CA LEU A 111 -5.77 3.23 5.88
C LEU A 111 -6.92 3.78 5.01
N SER A 112 -6.58 4.59 4.01
CA SER A 112 -7.58 5.16 3.08
C SER A 112 -8.31 4.07 2.32
N ASN A 113 -7.59 3.04 1.87
CA ASN A 113 -8.21 1.89 1.20
C ASN A 113 -9.16 1.14 2.15
N VAL A 114 -8.75 0.85 3.40
CA VAL A 114 -9.62 0.19 4.39
C VAL A 114 -10.89 1.01 4.65
N ILE A 115 -10.76 2.32 4.82
CA ILE A 115 -11.90 3.22 5.07
C ILE A 115 -12.86 3.22 3.88
N ILE A 116 -12.34 3.35 2.65
CA ILE A 116 -13.16 3.36 1.44
C ILE A 116 -13.91 2.04 1.28
N GLN A 117 -13.24 0.89 1.45
CA GLN A 117 -13.90 -0.41 1.38
C GLN A 117 -14.96 -0.58 2.48
N GLY A 118 -14.69 -0.11 3.70
CA GLY A 118 -15.67 -0.12 4.79
C GLY A 118 -16.92 0.71 4.48
N ILE A 119 -16.74 1.92 3.94
CA ILE A 119 -17.86 2.77 3.51
C ILE A 119 -18.63 2.11 2.37
N MET A 120 -17.95 1.47 1.41
CA MET A 120 -18.61 0.75 0.31
C MET A 120 -19.50 -0.39 0.83
N VAL A 121 -19.01 -1.23 1.73
CA VAL A 121 -19.80 -2.32 2.35
C VAL A 121 -21.01 -1.74 3.08
N PHE A 122 -20.82 -0.66 3.84
CA PHE A 122 -21.91 0.00 4.55
C PHE A 122 -22.97 0.56 3.59
N LEU A 123 -22.56 1.23 2.52
CA LEU A 123 -23.47 1.77 1.51
C LEU A 123 -24.27 0.67 0.81
N VAL A 124 -23.62 -0.42 0.39
CA VAL A 124 -24.28 -1.55 -0.28
C VAL A 124 -25.28 -2.23 0.66
N THR A 125 -24.88 -2.54 1.89
CA THR A 125 -25.74 -3.26 2.84
C THR A 125 -26.95 -2.41 3.26
N ASN A 126 -26.73 -1.13 3.59
CA ASN A 126 -27.77 -0.28 4.14
C ASN A 126 -28.68 0.35 3.07
N ARG A 127 -28.14 0.68 1.88
CA ARG A 127 -28.93 1.35 0.82
C ARG A 127 -29.55 0.39 -0.18
N LEU A 128 -28.94 -0.76 -0.45
CA LEU A 128 -29.46 -1.73 -1.41
C LEU A 128 -30.19 -2.90 -0.73
N GLY A 129 -30.14 -3.00 0.60
CA GLY A 129 -30.76 -4.10 1.35
C GLY A 129 -30.17 -5.47 0.97
N TYR A 130 -28.99 -5.48 0.34
CA TYR A 130 -28.34 -6.70 -0.11
C TYR A 130 -27.82 -7.46 1.12
N SER A 131 -28.11 -8.76 1.21
CA SER A 131 -27.55 -9.60 2.26
C SER A 131 -26.04 -9.59 2.16
N ILE A 132 -25.36 -9.51 3.32
CA ILE A 132 -23.90 -9.55 3.40
C ILE A 132 -23.40 -10.86 2.76
N SER A 133 -22.91 -10.75 1.54
CA SER A 133 -22.35 -11.86 0.76
C SER A 133 -20.83 -11.84 0.89
N TYR A 134 -20.21 -13.01 0.68
CA TYR A 134 -18.75 -13.13 0.70
C TYR A 134 -18.08 -12.19 -0.31
N ASP A 135 -18.69 -11.99 -1.47
CA ASP A 135 -18.17 -11.11 -2.53
C ASP A 135 -18.13 -9.64 -2.11
N THR A 136 -19.03 -9.21 -1.22
CA THR A 136 -19.06 -7.83 -0.71
C THR A 136 -18.04 -7.64 0.42
N LEU A 137 -17.80 -8.67 1.24
CA LEU A 137 -16.86 -8.60 2.37
C LEU A 137 -15.41 -8.84 1.97
N LEU A 138 -15.17 -9.67 0.95
CA LEU A 138 -13.82 -10.07 0.54
C LEU A 138 -12.87 -8.88 0.29
N PRO A 139 -13.26 -7.81 -0.43
CA PRO A 139 -12.38 -6.66 -0.65
C PRO A 139 -12.01 -5.93 0.64
N ALA A 140 -12.97 -5.80 1.57
CA ALA A 140 -12.74 -5.16 2.87
C ALA A 140 -11.80 -5.99 3.75
N LEU A 141 -12.00 -7.31 3.79
CA LEU A 141 -11.13 -8.23 4.54
C LEU A 141 -9.71 -8.26 3.97
N GLN A 142 -9.56 -8.28 2.64
CA GLN A 142 -8.26 -8.19 1.99
C GLN A 142 -7.55 -6.86 2.29
N ALA A 143 -8.28 -5.74 2.28
CA ALA A 143 -7.72 -4.43 2.63
C ALA A 143 -7.22 -4.40 4.09
N ILE A 144 -7.99 -4.97 5.03
CA ILE A 144 -7.62 -5.07 6.44
C ILE A 144 -6.38 -5.95 6.63
N ALA A 145 -6.36 -7.14 6.02
CA ALA A 145 -5.23 -8.06 6.10
C ALA A 145 -3.95 -7.43 5.53
N THR A 146 -4.08 -6.74 4.38
CA THR A 146 -2.99 -6.00 3.74
C THR A 146 -2.48 -4.90 4.67
N ALA A 147 -3.36 -4.08 5.25
CA ALA A 147 -2.98 -3.03 6.19
C ALA A 147 -2.29 -3.59 7.44
N ALA A 148 -2.79 -4.71 7.98
CA ALA A 148 -2.22 -5.36 9.16
C ALA A 148 -0.79 -5.87 8.93
N ILE A 149 -0.42 -6.22 7.70
CA ILE A 149 0.94 -6.62 7.34
C ILE A 149 1.84 -5.39 7.09
N TRP A 150 1.34 -4.44 6.29
CA TRP A 150 2.17 -3.33 5.82
C TRP A 150 2.41 -2.24 6.86
N ILE A 151 1.40 -1.90 7.68
CA ILE A 151 1.53 -0.85 8.70
C ILE A 151 2.68 -1.16 9.69
N PRO A 152 2.72 -2.32 10.37
CA PRO A 152 3.82 -2.60 11.29
C PRO A 152 5.17 -2.69 10.57
N TYR A 153 5.20 -3.21 9.34
CA TYR A 153 6.41 -3.25 8.53
C TYR A 153 6.98 -1.83 8.29
N PHE A 154 6.16 -0.87 7.88
CA PHE A 154 6.62 0.50 7.63
C PHE A 154 7.01 1.25 8.91
N MET A 155 6.38 0.94 10.06
CA MET A 155 6.70 1.61 11.34
C MET A 155 7.98 1.07 12.00
N VAL A 156 8.19 -0.26 11.96
CA VAL A 156 9.26 -0.92 12.72
C VAL A 156 10.52 -1.14 11.89
N SER A 157 10.39 -1.36 10.57
CA SER A 157 11.52 -1.79 9.73
C SER A 157 12.68 -0.79 9.72
N VAL A 158 13.84 -1.28 10.16
CA VAL A 158 15.12 -0.54 10.12
C VAL A 158 15.51 -0.20 8.68
N ARG A 159 15.18 -1.07 7.71
CA ARG A 159 15.46 -0.83 6.29
C ARG A 159 14.67 0.37 5.77
N VAL A 160 13.39 0.47 6.11
CA VAL A 160 12.53 1.62 5.74
C VAL A 160 13.15 2.92 6.28
N LYS A 161 13.48 2.96 7.57
CA LYS A 161 14.08 4.15 8.21
C LYS A 161 15.42 4.56 7.61
N ARG A 162 16.21 3.61 7.09
CA ARG A 162 17.53 3.87 6.48
C ARG A 162 17.49 4.15 4.98
N THR A 163 16.43 3.75 4.27
CA THR A 163 16.25 4.05 2.83
C THR A 163 15.56 5.39 2.64
N PHE A 164 14.60 5.75 3.49
CA PHE A 164 13.82 6.99 3.40
C PHE A 164 14.39 8.08 4.33
N VAL A 165 15.57 8.59 3.98
CA VAL A 165 16.28 9.60 4.79
C VAL A 165 16.40 10.97 4.11
N ASN A 166 16.12 11.05 2.80
CA ASN A 166 16.10 12.30 2.03
C ASN A 166 14.86 13.14 2.37
#